data_AF-A0A6F8TS48-F1
#
_entry.id   AF-A0A6F8TS48-F1
#
_cell.length_a   1.000
_cell.length_b   1.000
_cell.length_c   1.000
_cell.angle_alpha   90.00
_cell.angle_beta   90.00
_cell.angle_gamma   90.00
#
_symmetry.space_group_name_H-M   'P 1'
#
loop_
_entity.id
_entity.type
_entity.pdbx_description
1 polymer ?
#
loop_
_entity_poly.entity_id
_entity_poly.type
_entity_poly.pdbx_seq_one_letter_code
_entity_poly.pdbx_strand_id
1 'polypeptide(L)'
;MSFEGQKILPAIRSMKDFDKMLDTSFQYGVFLDLHVGMLKSVFEYARNENRKMFLHMDLINGLSSDEYATEYICQEIKPYGIISTKGNVIKKARQKGVFATQRMFVIDSSAMNRGIELIRKTDPDFIEVLPGVIPKIISEIAEKTGKPIFAGGLIDTVEEVEAAISAGAKAITTSDRVLWKHFDC
;
A
#
# COMPACT_ATOMS: atom_id res chain seq x y z
N MET A 1 11.07 7.67 -11.79
CA MET A 1 11.44 7.92 -10.38
C MET A 1 10.60 7.02 -9.49
N SER A 2 11.26 6.18 -8.69
CA SER A 2 10.66 5.29 -7.69
C SER A 2 10.11 6.05 -6.49
N PHE A 3 9.28 5.40 -5.66
CA PHE A 3 8.74 5.98 -4.44
C PHE A 3 9.85 6.18 -3.40
N GLU A 4 10.25 7.44 -3.15
CA GLU A 4 11.28 7.78 -2.16
C GLU A 4 12.60 7.00 -2.36
N GLY A 5 12.96 6.70 -3.61
CA GLY A 5 14.13 5.89 -3.97
C GLY A 5 13.89 4.38 -3.93
N GLN A 6 12.79 3.90 -3.36
CA GLN A 6 12.48 2.48 -3.16
C GLN A 6 11.59 1.90 -4.25
N LYS A 7 12.03 0.80 -4.89
CA LYS A 7 11.25 0.10 -5.93
C LYS A 7 10.23 -0.89 -5.38
N ILE A 8 10.54 -1.53 -4.24
CA ILE A 8 9.68 -2.54 -3.61
C ILE A 8 9.15 -2.01 -2.29
N LEU A 9 7.88 -2.22 -2.01
CA LEU A 9 7.27 -2.06 -0.69
C LEU A 9 7.01 -3.46 -0.13
N PRO A 10 7.80 -3.93 0.86
CA PRO A 10 7.58 -5.22 1.50
C PRO A 10 6.18 -5.32 2.09
N ALA A 11 5.41 -6.32 1.64
CA ALA A 11 4.09 -6.62 2.14
C ALA A 11 4.17 -7.64 3.28
N ILE A 12 4.01 -7.15 4.50
CA ILE A 12 4.20 -7.87 5.76
C ILE A 12 2.89 -8.54 6.20
N ARG A 13 2.90 -9.87 6.28
CA ARG A 13 1.72 -10.66 6.74
C ARG A 13 1.90 -11.25 8.13
N SER A 14 3.13 -11.26 8.65
CA SER A 14 3.45 -11.81 9.96
C SER A 14 4.59 -11.04 10.61
N MET A 15 4.72 -11.12 11.93
CA MET A 15 5.87 -10.52 12.63
C MET A 15 7.21 -11.10 12.16
N LYS A 16 7.24 -12.37 11.74
CA LYS A 16 8.43 -12.97 11.13
C LYS A 16 8.81 -12.33 9.80
N ASP A 17 7.84 -11.82 9.03
CA ASP A 17 8.11 -11.05 7.83
C ASP A 17 8.61 -9.65 8.19
N PHE A 18 8.09 -9.08 9.29
CA PHE A 18 8.52 -7.79 9.78
C PHE A 18 9.98 -7.82 10.21
N ASP A 19 10.39 -8.79 11.04
CA ASP A 19 11.78 -8.96 11.46
C ASP A 19 12.72 -9.10 10.25
N LYS A 20 12.30 -9.84 9.23
CA LYS A 20 13.09 -9.97 7.98
C LYS A 20 13.18 -8.69 7.17
N MET A 21 12.14 -7.86 7.20
CA MET A 21 12.20 -6.53 6.58
C MET A 21 13.18 -5.64 7.36
N LEU A 22 13.28 -5.79 8.68
CA LEU A 22 14.23 -5.02 9.48
C LEU A 22 15.70 -5.32 9.12
N ASP A 23 15.98 -6.53 8.63
CA ASP A 23 17.31 -6.91 8.12
C ASP A 23 17.66 -6.28 6.76
N THR A 24 16.73 -5.56 6.11
CA THR A 24 16.92 -4.94 4.79
C THR A 24 17.08 -3.40 4.88
N SER A 25 17.52 -2.77 3.79
CA SER A 25 17.62 -1.31 3.67
C SER A 25 16.24 -0.63 3.50
N PHE A 26 15.16 -1.41 3.31
CA PHE A 26 13.83 -0.86 3.04
C PHE A 26 13.29 -0.01 4.20
N GLN A 27 13.01 1.26 3.92
CA GLN A 27 12.41 2.18 4.88
C GLN A 27 10.88 2.11 4.87
N TYR A 28 10.27 1.87 3.71
CA TYR A 28 8.82 1.87 3.54
C TYR A 28 8.29 0.45 3.36
N GLY A 29 7.14 0.15 3.95
CA GLY A 29 6.51 -1.17 3.83
C GLY A 29 5.02 -1.13 4.15
N VAL A 30 4.35 -2.27 3.99
CA VAL A 30 2.89 -2.38 4.17
C VAL A 30 2.57 -3.51 5.13
N PHE A 31 1.85 -3.22 6.20
CA PHE A 31 1.22 -4.27 7.01
C PHE A 31 -0.12 -4.67 6.40
N LEU A 32 -0.21 -5.95 6.03
CA LEU A 32 -1.41 -6.53 5.43
C LEU A 32 -2.32 -7.18 6.44
N ASP A 33 -1.82 -7.79 7.51
CA ASP A 33 -2.65 -8.54 8.45
C ASP A 33 -2.16 -8.30 9.88
N LEU A 34 -2.98 -7.60 10.66
CA LEU A 34 -2.68 -7.26 12.05
C LEU A 34 -3.93 -7.41 12.92
N HIS A 35 -3.71 -7.77 14.18
CA HIS A 35 -4.77 -7.76 15.19
C HIS A 35 -4.78 -6.41 15.92
N VAL A 36 -5.97 -5.90 16.24
CA VAL A 36 -6.13 -4.58 16.91
C VAL A 36 -5.26 -4.43 18.16
N GLY A 37 -5.12 -5.49 18.95
CA GLY A 37 -4.30 -5.51 20.17
C GLY A 37 -2.79 -5.39 19.95
N MET A 38 -2.30 -5.65 18.74
CA MET A 38 -0.87 -5.54 18.40
C MET A 38 -0.53 -4.25 17.66
N LEU A 39 -1.52 -3.49 17.17
CA LEU A 39 -1.28 -2.32 16.33
C LEU A 39 -0.32 -1.32 16.99
N LYS A 40 -0.57 -0.97 18.25
CA LYS A 40 0.23 0.02 18.94
C LYS A 40 1.69 -0.44 19.10
N SER A 41 1.91 -1.65 19.61
CA SER A 41 3.27 -2.17 19.82
C SER A 41 4.03 -2.36 18.53
N VAL A 42 3.38 -2.84 17.47
CA VAL A 42 4.02 -3.06 16.16
C VAL A 42 4.40 -1.74 15.49
N PHE A 43 3.53 -0.73 15.54
CA PHE A 43 3.85 0.59 14.97
C PHE A 43 4.86 1.36 15.81
N GLU A 44 4.87 1.21 17.14
CA GLU A 44 5.93 1.74 18.00
C GLU A 44 7.27 1.08 17.68
N TYR A 45 7.30 -0.24 17.52
CA TYR A 45 8.51 -0.96 17.14
C TYR A 45 9.02 -0.52 15.77
N ALA A 46 8.13 -0.41 14.77
CA ALA A 46 8.49 0.09 13.45
C ALA A 46 9.07 1.51 13.49
N ARG A 47 8.51 2.40 14.32
CA ARG A 47 9.05 3.76 14.50
C ARG A 47 10.42 3.77 15.14
N ASN A 48 10.66 2.93 16.15
CA ASN A 48 11.97 2.83 16.80
C ASN A 48 13.05 2.38 15.80
N GLU A 49 12.69 1.51 14.87
CA GLU A 49 13.55 1.05 13.77
C GLU A 49 13.53 1.98 12.54
N ASN A 50 12.96 3.19 12.66
CA ASN A 50 12.84 4.20 11.60
C ASN A 50 12.12 3.72 10.32
N ARG A 51 11.25 2.72 10.43
CA ARG A 51 10.42 2.20 9.33
C ARG A 51 9.11 2.97 9.21
N LYS A 52 8.78 3.39 7.99
CA LYS A 52 7.57 4.13 7.64
C LYS A 52 6.53 3.19 7.04
N MET A 53 5.64 2.69 7.89
CA MET A 53 4.73 1.61 7.52
C MET A 53 3.34 2.12 7.13
N PHE A 54 2.82 1.59 6.03
CA PHE A 54 1.41 1.69 5.66
C PHE A 54 0.60 0.61 6.37
N LEU A 55 -0.65 0.93 6.73
CA LEU A 55 -1.58 0.00 7.36
C LEU A 55 -2.76 -0.33 6.44
N HIS A 56 -3.01 -1.61 6.19
CA HIS A 56 -4.23 -2.01 5.50
C HIS A 56 -5.44 -2.02 6.44
N MET A 57 -6.29 -0.99 6.35
CA MET A 57 -7.43 -0.80 7.25
C MET A 57 -8.47 -1.92 7.15
N ASP A 58 -8.70 -2.47 5.96
CA ASP A 58 -9.74 -3.51 5.79
C ASP A 58 -9.31 -4.91 6.29
N LEU A 59 -8.05 -5.06 6.70
CA LEU A 59 -7.48 -6.35 7.13
C LEU A 59 -7.03 -6.31 8.59
N ILE A 60 -7.57 -5.37 9.37
CA ILE A 60 -7.35 -5.32 10.81
C ILE A 60 -8.35 -6.26 11.49
N ASN A 61 -7.85 -7.33 12.09
CA ASN A 61 -8.68 -8.25 12.86
C ASN A 61 -9.14 -7.58 14.17
N GLY A 62 -10.45 -7.58 14.39
CA GLY A 62 -11.08 -7.01 15.59
C GLY A 62 -11.41 -5.52 15.53
N LEU A 63 -11.25 -4.87 14.37
CA LEU A 63 -11.63 -3.46 14.17
C LEU A 63 -12.41 -3.30 12.85
N SER A 64 -13.54 -2.60 12.88
CA SER A 64 -14.29 -2.25 11.67
C SER A 64 -13.52 -1.24 10.83
N SER A 65 -13.57 -1.32 9.50
CA SER A 65 -13.05 -0.25 8.63
C SER A 65 -14.12 0.81 8.35
N ASP A 66 -14.43 1.60 9.36
CA ASP A 66 -15.33 2.77 9.30
C ASP A 66 -14.59 4.09 9.62
N GLU A 67 -15.30 5.21 9.60
CA GLU A 67 -14.71 6.53 9.83
C GLU A 67 -14.19 6.73 11.26
N TYR A 68 -14.84 6.11 12.26
CA TYR A 68 -14.44 6.24 13.66
C TYR A 68 -13.19 5.41 13.96
N ALA A 69 -13.15 4.18 13.45
CA ALA A 69 -11.96 3.35 13.50
C ALA A 69 -10.80 4.01 12.75
N THR A 70 -11.06 4.60 11.58
CA THR A 70 -10.03 5.36 10.83
C THR A 70 -9.51 6.53 11.65
N GLU A 71 -10.40 7.27 12.32
CA GLU A 71 -10.01 8.37 13.21
C GLU A 71 -9.14 7.91 14.37
N TYR A 72 -9.54 6.83 15.05
CA TYR A 72 -8.77 6.19 16.11
C TYR A 72 -7.37 5.79 15.63
N ILE A 73 -7.26 5.10 14.49
CA ILE A 73 -5.98 4.69 13.92
C ILE A 73 -5.11 5.91 13.59
N CYS A 74 -5.69 6.95 12.97
CA CYS A 74 -4.94 8.14 12.60
C CYS A 74 -4.45 8.93 13.82
N GLN A 75 -5.19 8.91 14.94
CA GLN A 75 -4.85 9.67 16.14
C GLN A 75 -3.91 8.92 17.08
N GLU A 76 -4.20 7.64 17.36
CA GLU A 76 -3.47 6.84 18.35
C GLU A 76 -2.29 6.10 17.73
N ILE A 77 -2.50 5.47 16.57
CA ILE A 77 -1.47 4.65 15.92
C ILE A 77 -0.55 5.50 15.04
N LYS A 78 -1.11 6.50 14.35
CA LYS A 78 -0.38 7.42 13.44
C LYS A 78 0.51 6.65 12.44
N PRO A 79 -0.07 5.77 11.60
CA PRO A 79 0.69 5.10 10.55
C PRO A 79 1.24 6.13 9.56
N TYR A 80 2.26 5.76 8.79
CA TYR A 80 2.76 6.64 7.72
C TYR A 80 1.68 6.88 6.66
N GLY A 81 0.95 5.82 6.32
CA GLY A 81 -0.25 5.91 5.49
C GLY A 81 -1.19 4.75 5.75
N ILE A 82 -2.37 4.82 5.16
CA ILE A 82 -3.34 3.73 5.18
C ILE A 82 -3.66 3.25 3.77
N ILE A 83 -4.09 2.00 3.67
CA ILE A 83 -4.62 1.40 2.45
C ILE A 83 -6.04 0.91 2.75
N SER A 84 -6.99 1.28 1.88
CA SER A 84 -8.35 0.74 1.95
C SER A 84 -8.99 0.74 0.57
N THR A 85 -9.97 -0.14 0.40
CA THR A 85 -10.88 -0.17 -0.74
C THR A 85 -12.07 0.78 -0.56
N LYS A 86 -12.31 1.27 0.67
CA LYS A 86 -13.48 2.09 1.02
C LYS A 86 -13.19 3.58 0.91
N GLY A 87 -13.95 4.28 0.07
CA GLY A 87 -13.74 5.71 -0.16
C GLY A 87 -13.92 6.61 1.08
N ASN A 88 -14.81 6.25 2.01
CA ASN A 88 -15.02 7.03 3.23
C ASN A 88 -13.80 6.99 4.15
N VAL A 89 -13.15 5.82 4.25
CA VAL A 89 -11.90 5.62 5.00
C VAL A 89 -10.78 6.49 4.41
N ILE A 90 -10.64 6.49 3.08
CA ILE A 90 -9.65 7.32 2.36
C ILE A 90 -9.87 8.80 2.67
N LYS A 91 -11.10 9.29 2.53
CA LYS A 91 -11.43 10.71 2.82
C LYS A 91 -11.11 11.08 4.27
N LYS A 92 -11.49 10.21 5.22
CA LYS A 92 -11.28 10.47 6.65
C LYS A 92 -9.79 10.51 7.00
N ALA A 93 -8.98 9.60 6.47
CA ALA A 93 -7.54 9.60 6.72
C ALA A 93 -6.85 10.87 6.19
N ARG A 94 -7.22 11.32 4.98
CA ARG A 94 -6.72 12.58 4.43
C ARG A 94 -7.07 13.79 5.28
N GLN A 95 -8.31 13.86 5.79
CA GLN A 95 -8.72 14.91 6.71
C GLN A 95 -7.88 14.94 8.00
N LYS A 96 -7.34 13.79 8.42
CA LYS A 96 -6.45 13.65 9.57
C LYS A 96 -4.96 13.83 9.23
N GLY A 97 -4.63 14.16 7.98
CA GLY A 97 -3.26 14.39 7.54
C GLY A 97 -2.42 13.12 7.39
N VAL A 98 -3.07 11.95 7.30
CA VAL A 98 -2.40 10.66 7.05
C VAL A 98 -2.50 10.34 5.57
N PHE A 99 -1.41 9.85 4.96
CA PHE A 99 -1.41 9.47 3.55
C PHE A 99 -2.45 8.37 3.29
N ALA A 100 -3.29 8.56 2.28
CA ALA A 100 -4.34 7.62 1.95
C ALA A 100 -4.10 6.97 0.58
N THR A 101 -4.06 5.64 0.57
CA THR A 101 -3.88 4.82 -0.62
C THR A 101 -5.18 4.10 -0.94
N GLN A 102 -5.79 4.43 -2.08
CA GLN A 102 -7.00 3.73 -2.53
C GLN A 102 -6.59 2.46 -3.26
N ARG A 103 -6.93 1.30 -2.67
CA ARG A 103 -6.76 0.00 -3.35
C ARG A 103 -7.89 -0.22 -4.35
N MET A 104 -7.53 -0.69 -5.54
CA MET A 104 -8.47 -1.07 -6.60
C MET A 104 -8.12 -2.43 -7.19
N PHE A 105 -9.16 -3.25 -7.39
CA PHE A 105 -9.07 -4.53 -8.06
C PHE A 105 -9.55 -4.38 -9.50
N VAL A 106 -8.67 -4.65 -10.46
CA VAL A 106 -9.01 -4.60 -11.88
C VAL A 106 -9.31 -6.01 -12.35
N ILE A 107 -10.59 -6.36 -12.27
CA ILE A 107 -11.12 -7.65 -12.73
C ILE A 107 -11.64 -7.50 -14.16
N ASP A 108 -12.33 -6.40 -14.44
CA ASP A 108 -12.89 -6.05 -15.74
C ASP A 108 -12.87 -4.52 -15.94
N SER A 109 -13.29 -4.09 -17.14
CA SER A 109 -13.37 -2.66 -17.49
C SER A 109 -14.37 -1.87 -16.64
N SER A 110 -15.44 -2.52 -16.13
CA SER A 110 -16.43 -1.88 -15.28
C SER A 110 -15.86 -1.56 -13.89
N ALA A 111 -15.15 -2.53 -13.29
CA ALA A 111 -14.43 -2.37 -12.04
C ALA A 111 -13.37 -1.28 -12.14
N MET A 112 -12.62 -1.24 -13.26
CA MET A 112 -11.65 -0.17 -13.52
C MET A 112 -12.32 1.22 -13.57
N ASN A 113 -13.39 1.38 -14.34
CA ASN A 113 -14.09 2.66 -14.46
C ASN A 113 -14.68 3.14 -13.12
N ARG A 114 -15.31 2.22 -12.36
CA ARG A 114 -15.81 2.52 -11.01
C ARG A 114 -14.68 2.92 -10.06
N GLY A 115 -13.55 2.22 -10.14
CA GLY A 115 -12.34 2.55 -9.36
C GLY A 115 -11.84 3.96 -9.67
N ILE A 116 -11.74 4.32 -10.96
CA ILE A 116 -11.32 5.66 -11.40
C ILE A 116 -12.30 6.73 -10.93
N GLU A 117 -13.61 6.50 -11.03
CA GLU A 117 -14.61 7.42 -10.48
C GLU A 117 -14.49 7.59 -8.96
N LEU A 118 -14.23 6.51 -8.24
CA LEU A 118 -14.01 6.55 -6.80
C LEU A 118 -12.77 7.39 -6.47
N ILE A 119 -11.66 7.15 -7.16
CA ILE A 119 -10.40 7.90 -7.02
C ILE A 119 -10.64 9.40 -7.27
N ARG A 120 -11.42 9.77 -8.30
CA ARG A 120 -11.76 11.18 -8.56
C ARG A 120 -12.58 11.80 -7.43
N LYS A 121 -13.44 11.02 -6.76
CA LYS A 121 -14.29 11.49 -5.66
C LYS A 121 -13.58 11.53 -4.31
N THR A 122 -12.61 10.65 -4.08
CA THR A 122 -11.91 10.50 -2.79
C THR A 122 -10.55 11.20 -2.80
N ASP A 123 -10.00 11.44 -3.99
CA ASP A 123 -8.73 12.11 -4.25
C ASP A 123 -7.59 11.55 -3.38
N PRO A 124 -7.30 10.23 -3.45
CA PRO A 124 -6.26 9.62 -2.62
C PRO A 124 -4.87 10.19 -2.98
N ASP A 125 -3.91 10.02 -2.06
CA ASP A 125 -2.52 10.39 -2.29
C ASP A 125 -1.83 9.37 -3.21
N PHE A 126 -2.19 8.09 -3.08
CA PHE A 126 -1.67 6.98 -3.86
C PHE A 126 -2.80 6.05 -4.33
N ILE A 127 -2.55 5.31 -5.40
CA ILE A 127 -3.46 4.25 -5.86
C ILE A 127 -2.71 2.92 -5.79
N GLU A 128 -3.31 1.89 -5.20
CA GLU A 128 -2.78 0.54 -5.29
C GLU A 128 -3.59 -0.30 -6.29
N VAL A 129 -2.94 -0.78 -7.34
CA VAL A 129 -3.57 -1.55 -8.43
C VAL A 129 -3.21 -3.02 -8.32
N LEU A 130 -4.24 -3.86 -8.21
CA LEU A 130 -4.12 -5.32 -8.23
C LEU A 130 -4.95 -5.89 -9.39
N PRO A 131 -4.42 -6.83 -10.21
CA PRO A 131 -3.07 -7.38 -10.15
C PRO A 131 -2.03 -6.47 -10.84
N GLY A 132 -0.79 -6.51 -10.36
CA GLY A 132 0.31 -5.67 -10.81
C GLY A 132 1.07 -6.21 -12.03
N VAL A 133 0.74 -7.41 -12.49
CA VAL A 133 1.37 -8.08 -13.65
C VAL A 133 0.90 -7.59 -15.01
N ILE A 134 -0.01 -6.61 -15.05
CA ILE A 134 -0.59 -6.10 -16.30
C ILE A 134 -0.16 -4.63 -16.52
N PRO A 135 1.01 -4.39 -17.17
CA PRO A 135 1.55 -3.05 -17.41
C PRO A 135 0.56 -2.09 -18.07
N LYS A 136 -0.22 -2.57 -19.04
CA LYS A 136 -1.23 -1.77 -19.76
C LYS A 136 -2.22 -1.09 -18.81
N ILE A 137 -2.69 -1.81 -17.79
CA ILE A 137 -3.66 -1.30 -16.82
C ILE A 137 -3.01 -0.20 -15.96
N ILE A 138 -1.75 -0.41 -15.55
CA ILE A 138 -0.99 0.56 -14.77
C ILE A 138 -0.84 1.88 -15.55
N SER A 139 -0.43 1.82 -16.82
CA SER A 139 -0.28 3.01 -17.66
C SER A 139 -1.61 3.73 -17.87
N GLU A 140 -2.68 2.99 -18.16
CA GLU A 140 -4.00 3.58 -18.38
C GLU A 140 -4.54 4.30 -17.13
N ILE A 141 -4.36 3.71 -15.94
CA ILE A 141 -4.78 4.35 -14.68
C ILE A 141 -3.89 5.56 -14.37
N ALA A 142 -2.58 5.47 -14.62
CA ALA A 142 -1.65 6.57 -14.39
C ALA A 142 -2.01 7.79 -15.24
N GLU A 143 -2.32 7.57 -16.53
CA GLU A 143 -2.74 8.63 -17.45
C GLU A 143 -4.09 9.24 -17.06
N LYS A 144 -5.08 8.40 -16.70
CA LYS A 144 -6.45 8.87 -16.40
C LYS A 144 -6.59 9.57 -15.05
N THR A 145 -5.72 9.26 -14.08
CA THR A 145 -5.81 9.77 -12.71
C THR A 145 -4.71 10.78 -12.37
N GLY A 146 -3.54 10.69 -13.02
CA GLY A 146 -2.37 11.50 -12.71
C GLY A 146 -1.78 11.24 -11.31
N LYS A 147 -2.26 10.21 -10.61
CA LYS A 147 -1.83 9.87 -9.24
C LYS A 147 -0.70 8.83 -9.26
N PRO A 148 0.21 8.85 -8.27
CA PRO A 148 1.24 7.83 -8.15
C PRO A 148 0.64 6.45 -7.84
N ILE A 149 1.14 5.41 -8.53
CA ILE A 149 0.61 4.04 -8.45
C ILE A 149 1.58 3.13 -7.71
N PHE A 150 1.05 2.33 -6.78
CA PHE A 150 1.67 1.11 -6.28
C PHE A 150 1.05 -0.08 -7.01
N ALA A 151 1.86 -0.90 -7.66
CA ALA A 151 1.36 -2.11 -8.31
C ALA A 151 1.62 -3.31 -7.40
N GLY A 152 0.63 -4.17 -7.24
CA GLY A 152 0.73 -5.28 -6.30
C GLY A 152 0.02 -6.54 -6.76
N GLY A 153 0.40 -7.67 -6.18
CA GLY A 153 -0.26 -8.96 -6.43
C GLY A 153 0.18 -9.64 -7.73
N LEU A 154 0.41 -10.95 -7.62
CA LEU A 154 0.86 -11.87 -8.67
C LEU A 154 2.23 -11.56 -9.29
N ILE A 155 3.01 -10.62 -8.74
CA ILE A 155 4.37 -10.32 -9.20
C ILE A 155 5.36 -11.24 -8.49
N ASP A 156 6.01 -12.12 -9.25
CA ASP A 156 6.94 -13.14 -8.76
C ASP A 156 8.33 -13.09 -9.44
N THR A 157 8.48 -12.32 -10.52
CA THR A 157 9.76 -12.16 -11.24
C THR A 157 10.29 -10.72 -11.26
N VAL A 158 11.61 -10.59 -11.48
CA VAL A 158 12.30 -9.28 -11.57
C VAL A 158 11.82 -8.54 -12.82
N GLU A 159 11.60 -9.25 -13.91
CA GLU A 159 11.13 -8.73 -15.19
C GLU A 159 9.74 -8.10 -15.06
N GLU A 160 8.84 -8.73 -14.29
CA GLU A 160 7.52 -8.17 -13.99
C GLU A 160 7.59 -6.90 -13.14
N VAL A 161 8.49 -6.87 -12.14
CA VAL A 161 8.75 -5.66 -11.33
C VAL A 161 9.19 -4.51 -12.24
N GLU A 162 10.16 -4.76 -13.12
CA GLU A 162 10.68 -3.74 -14.03
C GLU A 162 9.66 -3.31 -15.07
N ALA A 163 8.86 -4.23 -15.61
CA ALA A 163 7.79 -3.93 -16.55
C ALA A 163 6.71 -3.05 -15.91
N ALA A 164 6.29 -3.36 -14.68
CA ALA A 164 5.30 -2.57 -13.95
C ALA A 164 5.81 -1.16 -13.62
N ILE A 165 7.07 -1.02 -13.20
CA ILE A 165 7.71 0.28 -12.96
C ILE A 165 7.82 1.09 -14.25
N SER A 166 8.25 0.46 -15.35
CA SER A 166 8.37 1.10 -16.66
C SER A 166 7.03 1.57 -17.20
N ALA A 167 5.94 0.88 -16.87
CA ALA A 167 4.58 1.27 -17.21
C ALA A 167 4.00 2.41 -16.36
N GLY A 168 4.72 2.85 -15.32
CA GLY A 168 4.35 4.02 -14.53
C GLY A 168 4.13 3.74 -13.04
N ALA A 169 4.31 2.51 -12.56
CA ALA A 169 4.27 2.23 -11.14
C ALA A 169 5.46 2.90 -10.43
N LYS A 170 5.19 3.51 -9.27
CA LYS A 170 6.22 4.11 -8.40
C LYS A 170 6.89 3.08 -7.50
N ALA A 171 6.14 2.09 -7.06
CA ALA A 171 6.65 1.00 -6.26
C ALA A 171 5.80 -0.26 -6.45
N ILE A 172 6.39 -1.40 -6.11
CA ILE A 172 5.75 -2.71 -6.19
C ILE A 172 5.47 -3.24 -4.78
N THR A 173 4.21 -3.52 -4.46
CA THR A 173 3.85 -4.21 -3.21
C THR A 173 3.90 -5.72 -3.43
N THR A 174 4.89 -6.38 -2.81
CA THR A 174 5.05 -7.84 -2.90
C THR A 174 5.40 -8.45 -1.55
N SER A 175 4.92 -9.67 -1.32
CA SER A 175 5.32 -10.50 -0.17
C SER A 175 6.45 -11.48 -0.52
N ASP A 176 6.96 -11.44 -1.76
CA ASP A 176 8.03 -12.33 -2.20
C ASP A 176 9.39 -11.86 -1.68
N ARG A 177 9.99 -12.70 -0.84
CA ARG A 177 11.26 -12.40 -0.17
C ARG A 177 12.47 -12.51 -1.10
N VAL A 178 12.38 -13.25 -2.20
CA VAL A 178 13.44 -13.33 -3.21
C VAL A 178 13.54 -11.98 -3.90
N LEU A 179 12.40 -11.41 -4.28
CA LEU A 179 12.34 -10.07 -4.84
C LEU A 179 12.83 -9.02 -3.84
N TRP A 180 12.45 -9.13 -2.56
CA TRP A 180 12.96 -8.23 -1.52
C TRP A 180 14.48 -8.18 -1.51
N LYS A 181 15.14 -9.35 -1.46
CA LYS A 181 16.60 -9.42 -1.44
C LYS A 181 17.25 -8.93 -2.74
N HIS A 182 16.60 -9.14 -3.88
CA HIS A 182 17.13 -8.70 -5.17
C HIS A 182 17.16 -7.17 -5.28
N PHE A 183 16.15 -6.50 -4.74
CA PHE A 183 16.00 -5.04 -4.80
C PHE A 183 16.41 -4.33 -3.50
N ASP A 184 16.98 -5.06 -2.55
CA ASP A 184 17.66 -4.55 -1.38
C ASP A 184 19.04 -4.04 -1.84
N CYS A 185 19.14 -2.74 -2.09
CA CYS A 185 20.35 -2.06 -2.55
C CYS A 185 20.82 -1.05 -1.51
#